data_AF-A0A837KPC7-F1
#
_entry.id   AF-A0A837KPC7-F1
#
_cell.length_a   1.000
_cell.length_b   1.000
_cell.length_c   1.000
_cell.angle_alpha   90.00
_cell.angle_beta   90.00
_cell.angle_gamma   90.00
#
_symmetry.space_group_name_H-M   'P 1'
#
loop_
_entity.id
_entity.type
_entity.pdbx_description
1 polymer ?
#
loop_
_entity_poly.entity_id
_entity_poly.type
_entity_poly.pdbx_seq_one_letter_code
_entity_poly.pdbx_strand_id
1 'polypeptide(L)'
;MRSNSDHDLLEKLKGMPDMKMSGEKKHEIVSAIRQTNVSKSGGTASYRGFAMIGKGLALCSVLAATVWLGASLLTNQQQSTLPDTVAPIAPGSPTASPGPVPNNSVTTQPIPQSDGLLAQIRSDAEKGKVLSLPFLLEKTMLEEVEKEWGKPEKTYEANGLTYSAYPKHKVVFGYNKGMQLVDIRKRDPRLMQVSMSAVEKSWGRPARISEFGNLVIYTYDVTSNYQVKLIFKGTQKQDDLALVECQLYYPQGNKNLMLYANNAEILQSVRDLSKNGQAFGSQYRLEKDVFDDAEKQLGKPDVVSFVNGITYNTYRDLNLVFAFNKGMQIVDIRSYDPRLQAITLAEVRETLGEPASKTTTGGQTIYTYKVTPDYELKFIFSGIMTDDPNSLYIDHVNIYYPRGTFNNMAG
;
A
#
# COMPACT_ATOMS: atom_id res chain seq x y z
N MET A 1 -6.69 28.00 -35.07
CA MET A 1 -7.09 29.25 -34.39
C MET A 1 -5.93 30.24 -34.52
N ARG A 2 -6.20 31.55 -34.64
CA ARG A 2 -5.12 32.56 -34.77
C ARG A 2 -4.30 32.59 -33.47
N SER A 3 -2.97 32.54 -33.59
CA SER A 3 -2.07 32.88 -32.49
C SER A 3 -2.21 34.36 -32.18
N ASN A 4 -2.42 34.72 -30.92
CA ASN A 4 -2.21 36.09 -30.49
C ASN A 4 -0.73 36.43 -30.66
N SER A 5 -0.41 37.71 -30.89
CA SER A 5 0.98 38.14 -31.02
C SER A 5 1.66 38.11 -29.64
N ASP A 6 2.98 37.93 -29.60
CA ASP A 6 3.74 37.91 -28.34
C ASP A 6 3.53 39.21 -27.52
N HIS A 7 3.18 40.31 -28.19
CA HIS A 7 2.87 41.61 -27.60
C HIS A 7 1.55 41.65 -26.79
N ASP A 8 0.50 40.93 -27.23
CA ASP A 8 -0.80 40.86 -26.52
C ASP A 8 -0.70 40.05 -25.21
N LEU A 9 0.13 39.01 -25.20
CA LEU A 9 0.35 38.16 -24.03
C LEU A 9 1.14 38.91 -22.95
N LEU A 10 2.14 39.70 -23.35
CA LEU A 10 2.90 40.56 -22.44
C LEU A 10 2.07 41.71 -21.88
N GLU A 11 1.16 42.30 -22.67
CA GLU A 11 0.17 43.28 -22.19
C GLU A 11 -0.73 42.68 -21.09
N LYS A 12 -1.33 41.50 -21.33
CA LYS A 12 -2.15 40.82 -20.31
C LYS A 12 -1.39 40.49 -19.03
N LEU A 13 -0.10 40.17 -19.13
CA LEU A 13 0.78 39.92 -17.98
C LEU A 13 1.24 41.19 -17.23
N LYS A 14 1.00 42.40 -17.76
CA LYS A 14 1.21 43.67 -17.02
C LYS A 14 0.01 44.05 -16.15
N GLY A 15 -1.21 43.64 -16.53
CA GLY A 15 -2.44 43.99 -15.83
C GLY A 15 -2.77 43.14 -14.60
N MET A 16 -1.92 42.17 -14.23
CA MET A 16 -2.14 41.31 -13.06
C MET A 16 -1.52 41.96 -11.80
N PRO A 17 -2.26 42.15 -10.70
CA PRO A 17 -1.72 42.75 -9.49
C PRO A 17 -0.58 41.93 -8.85
N ASP A 18 0.41 42.65 -8.30
CA ASP A 18 1.39 42.18 -7.32
C ASP A 18 2.32 40.99 -7.66
N MET A 19 2.68 40.79 -8.93
CA MET A 19 3.86 39.99 -9.28
C MET A 19 5.02 40.82 -9.87
N LYS A 20 5.95 41.22 -8.99
CA LYS A 20 7.29 41.69 -9.40
C LYS A 20 8.11 40.51 -9.96
N MET A 21 7.97 40.24 -11.26
CA MET A 21 8.80 39.29 -12.01
C MET A 21 9.77 40.00 -12.95
N SER A 22 11.03 39.56 -12.98
CA SER A 22 12.05 40.03 -13.93
C SER A 22 11.69 39.68 -15.38
N GLY A 23 12.25 40.45 -16.34
CA GLY A 23 11.96 40.27 -17.77
C GLY A 23 12.32 38.87 -18.30
N GLU A 24 13.41 38.28 -17.78
CA GLU A 24 13.88 36.94 -18.15
C GLU A 24 12.86 35.84 -17.80
N LYS A 25 12.31 35.86 -16.57
CA LYS A 25 11.26 34.91 -16.16
C LYS A 25 9.99 35.02 -17.00
N LYS A 26 9.66 36.22 -17.50
CA LYS A 26 8.52 36.39 -18.42
C LYS A 26 8.80 35.76 -19.78
N HIS A 27 10.02 35.90 -20.31
CA HIS A 27 10.43 35.22 -21.55
C HIS A 27 10.46 33.70 -21.40
N GLU A 28 10.99 33.19 -20.29
CA GLU A 28 11.07 31.76 -19.99
C GLU A 28 9.67 31.10 -20.00
N ILE A 29 8.70 31.70 -19.30
CA ILE A 29 7.30 31.23 -19.27
C ILE A 29 6.69 31.21 -20.68
N VAL A 30 6.88 32.26 -21.48
CA VAL A 30 6.36 32.32 -22.86
C VAL A 30 7.00 31.25 -23.75
N SER A 31 8.31 30.98 -23.60
CA SER A 31 8.98 29.91 -24.34
C SER A 31 8.51 28.50 -23.95
N ALA A 32 8.24 28.24 -22.67
CA ALA A 32 7.68 26.97 -22.20
C ALA A 32 6.24 26.72 -22.73
N ILE A 33 5.42 27.78 -22.81
CA ILE A 33 4.10 27.72 -23.45
C ILE A 33 4.23 27.46 -24.96
N ARG A 34 5.28 27.93 -25.62
CA ARG A 34 5.54 27.64 -27.05
C ARG A 34 5.92 26.17 -27.26
N GLN A 35 6.84 25.63 -26.46
CA GLN A 35 7.29 24.24 -26.58
C GLN A 35 6.15 23.23 -26.35
N THR A 36 5.22 23.52 -25.42
CA THR A 36 4.06 22.66 -25.14
C THR A 36 2.99 22.65 -26.23
N ASN A 37 2.97 23.63 -27.14
CA ASN A 37 2.02 23.70 -28.26
C ASN A 37 2.57 23.11 -29.58
N VAL A 38 3.88 22.97 -29.73
CA VAL A 38 4.49 22.43 -30.96
C VAL A 38 4.47 20.89 -31.01
N SER A 39 4.33 20.20 -29.87
CA SER A 39 4.34 18.73 -29.80
C SER A 39 3.01 18.02 -30.08
N LYS A 40 1.98 18.73 -30.60
CA LYS A 40 0.66 18.14 -30.92
C LYS A 40 0.08 18.62 -32.26
N SER A 41 0.55 18.02 -33.36
CA SER A 41 -0.20 18.00 -34.62
C SER A 41 0.07 16.74 -35.44
N GLY A 42 -0.96 15.93 -35.71
CA GLY A 42 -0.92 14.81 -36.64
C GLY A 42 -1.38 13.48 -36.03
N GLY A 43 -2.48 12.89 -36.55
CA GLY A 43 -2.94 11.55 -36.19
C GLY A 43 -4.38 11.49 -35.67
N THR A 44 -5.36 11.41 -36.57
CA THR A 44 -6.77 11.18 -36.24
C THR A 44 -7.12 9.70 -36.17
N ALA A 45 -7.58 9.21 -35.03
CA ALA A 45 -8.34 7.96 -34.92
C ALA A 45 -9.47 8.14 -33.90
N SER A 46 -10.71 7.93 -34.31
CA SER A 46 -11.89 8.20 -33.49
C SER A 46 -12.36 6.95 -32.74
N TYR A 47 -12.37 7.00 -31.41
CA TYR A 47 -13.26 6.18 -30.60
C TYR A 47 -13.99 7.04 -29.56
N ARG A 48 -15.32 7.12 -29.71
CA ARG A 48 -16.25 7.49 -28.64
C ARG A 48 -16.30 6.30 -27.67
N GLY A 49 -16.38 6.46 -26.35
CA GLY A 49 -16.37 7.67 -25.55
C GLY A 49 -17.18 7.44 -24.26
N PHE A 50 -16.52 7.43 -23.11
CA PHE A 50 -17.15 7.68 -21.82
C PHE A 50 -16.25 8.62 -21.03
N ALA A 51 -16.78 9.78 -20.69
CA ALA A 51 -16.14 10.75 -19.83
C ALA A 51 -17.17 11.26 -18.82
N MET A 52 -16.84 11.18 -17.54
CA MET A 52 -16.96 12.36 -16.69
C MET A 52 -15.99 12.27 -15.50
N ILE A 53 -15.68 13.43 -14.95
CA ILE A 53 -14.52 13.68 -14.11
C ILE A 53 -14.97 13.83 -12.65
N GLY A 54 -14.29 13.13 -11.73
CA GLY A 54 -14.30 13.43 -10.29
C GLY A 54 -12.87 13.69 -9.84
N LYS A 55 -12.51 14.95 -9.58
CA LYS A 55 -11.20 15.30 -9.02
C LYS A 55 -11.24 15.11 -7.51
N GLY A 56 -10.27 14.36 -6.96
CA GLY A 56 -10.15 14.12 -5.52
C GLY A 56 -10.11 12.64 -5.20
N LEU A 57 -8.93 12.04 -5.35
CA LEU A 57 -8.51 10.78 -4.72
C LEU A 57 -7.02 10.60 -5.05
N ALA A 58 -6.15 10.97 -4.12
CA ALA A 58 -4.72 10.68 -4.22
C ALA A 58 -4.48 9.21 -3.87
N LEU A 59 -4.85 8.32 -4.79
CA LEU A 59 -4.51 6.89 -4.74
C LEU A 59 -3.02 6.73 -5.02
N CYS A 60 -2.19 6.85 -3.98
CA CYS A 60 -0.74 6.82 -4.07
C CYS A 60 -0.14 5.45 -4.44
N SER A 61 -0.95 4.41 -4.60
CA SER A 61 -0.53 3.10 -5.13
C SER A 61 0.00 3.13 -6.58
N VAL A 62 -0.06 4.30 -7.24
CA VAL A 62 0.46 4.54 -8.60
C VAL A 62 1.79 5.31 -8.64
N LEU A 63 2.14 6.07 -7.58
CA LEU A 63 3.31 6.97 -7.61
C LEU A 63 4.63 6.32 -7.13
N ALA A 64 4.59 5.19 -6.42
CA ALA A 64 5.79 4.52 -5.90
C ALA A 64 6.72 3.91 -7.00
N ALA A 65 6.24 3.76 -8.23
CA ALA A 65 7.00 3.18 -9.35
C ALA A 65 7.17 4.13 -10.56
N THR A 66 6.74 5.39 -10.44
CA THR A 66 6.95 6.39 -11.48
C THR A 66 7.62 7.63 -10.92
N VAL A 67 8.96 7.60 -10.82
CA VAL A 67 9.88 8.70 -11.19
C VAL A 67 11.30 8.14 -11.22
N TRP A 68 11.90 8.06 -12.41
CA TRP A 68 13.30 8.44 -12.58
C TRP A 68 13.54 9.12 -13.92
N LEU A 69 13.10 10.38 -14.00
CA LEU A 69 13.79 11.43 -14.73
C LEU A 69 13.76 12.66 -13.81
N GLY A 70 14.93 13.22 -13.53
CA GLY A 70 15.10 14.20 -12.46
C GLY A 70 14.66 15.60 -12.85
N ALA A 71 13.97 16.27 -11.93
CA ALA A 71 14.08 17.70 -11.69
C ALA A 71 13.74 17.95 -10.20
N SER A 72 14.61 18.66 -9.50
CA SER A 72 14.44 19.01 -8.09
C SER A 72 13.35 20.07 -7.91
N LEU A 73 12.61 20.02 -6.80
CA LEU A 73 12.31 21.21 -5.98
C LEU A 73 11.72 20.82 -4.61
N LEU A 74 12.02 21.66 -3.62
CA LEU A 74 11.84 21.45 -2.18
C LEU A 74 10.38 21.56 -1.74
N THR A 75 9.95 20.75 -0.76
CA THR A 75 8.73 20.99 0.03
C THR A 75 9.06 21.13 1.51
N ASN A 76 9.05 22.37 2.02
CA ASN A 76 9.13 22.65 3.45
C ASN A 76 7.75 22.53 4.10
N GLN A 77 7.69 21.98 5.31
CA GLN A 77 6.50 22.00 6.18
C GLN A 77 6.43 23.31 6.98
N GLN A 78 5.21 23.79 7.22
CA GLN A 78 4.65 24.33 8.49
C GLN A 78 3.37 25.12 8.12
N GLN A 79 2.18 24.68 8.56
CA GLN A 79 1.61 24.88 9.90
C GLN A 79 1.29 26.36 10.18
N SER A 80 0.00 26.69 10.15
CA SER A 80 -0.53 28.01 10.49
C SER A 80 -1.26 27.95 11.82
N THR A 81 -0.77 28.74 12.78
CA THR A 81 -1.55 29.25 13.91
C THR A 81 -2.10 30.62 13.53
N LEU A 82 -3.27 30.98 14.09
CA LEU A 82 -3.83 32.33 14.05
C LEU A 82 -3.98 32.85 15.49
N PRO A 83 -3.64 34.12 15.78
CA PRO A 83 -3.76 34.71 17.11
C PRO A 83 -5.09 35.46 17.32
N ASP A 84 -5.45 35.63 18.60
CA ASP A 84 -6.55 36.49 19.07
C ASP A 84 -6.33 37.99 18.82
N THR A 85 -7.43 38.77 18.80
CA THR A 85 -7.45 40.19 19.22
C THR A 85 -8.85 40.54 19.75
N VAL A 86 -8.92 41.44 20.74
CA VAL A 86 -9.97 41.49 21.77
C VAL A 86 -10.66 42.86 21.91
N ALA A 87 -12.01 42.87 21.90
CA ALA A 87 -12.94 43.80 22.60
C ALA A 87 -12.83 45.33 22.32
N PRO A 88 -13.59 46.25 22.99
CA PRO A 88 -14.72 46.15 23.96
C PRO A 88 -16.03 46.84 23.43
N ILE A 89 -17.10 47.23 24.16
CA ILE A 89 -17.43 47.46 25.59
C ILE A 89 -18.91 47.02 25.88
N ALA A 90 -19.30 46.94 27.16
CA ALA A 90 -20.66 46.68 27.71
C ALA A 90 -21.38 48.02 28.11
N PRO A 91 -22.44 48.13 28.98
CA PRO A 91 -23.16 47.13 29.81
C PRO A 91 -24.72 47.27 29.90
N GLY A 92 -25.38 46.30 30.55
CA GLY A 92 -26.78 46.42 31.01
C GLY A 92 -27.39 45.15 31.64
N SER A 93 -27.79 45.24 32.91
CA SER A 93 -28.52 44.25 33.76
C SER A 93 -29.47 45.03 34.69
N PRO A 94 -30.41 44.45 35.50
CA PRO A 94 -30.55 43.04 35.92
C PRO A 94 -31.99 42.48 36.01
N THR A 95 -32.14 41.36 36.75
CA THR A 95 -33.35 40.64 37.23
C THR A 95 -33.94 39.68 36.18
N ALA A 96 -34.45 38.48 36.51
CA ALA A 96 -34.81 37.88 37.81
C ALA A 96 -34.41 36.38 37.95
N SER A 97 -34.78 35.74 39.07
CA SER A 97 -34.85 34.29 39.28
C SER A 97 -36.21 33.95 39.92
N PRO A 98 -36.79 32.76 39.69
CA PRO A 98 -36.82 31.80 40.81
C PRO A 98 -36.83 30.30 40.44
N GLY A 99 -36.27 29.48 41.34
CA GLY A 99 -36.86 28.17 41.71
C GLY A 99 -36.37 26.91 40.95
N PRO A 100 -36.12 25.77 41.65
CA PRO A 100 -35.47 24.59 41.06
C PRO A 100 -36.44 23.43 40.75
N VAL A 101 -36.15 22.68 39.68
CA VAL A 101 -36.64 21.31 39.45
C VAL A 101 -35.48 20.49 38.87
N PRO A 102 -35.18 19.28 39.39
CA PRO A 102 -34.05 18.49 38.93
C PRO A 102 -34.36 17.83 37.58
N ASN A 103 -33.38 17.76 36.68
CA ASN A 103 -33.48 16.85 35.55
C ASN A 103 -32.14 16.14 35.28
N ASN A 104 -32.18 14.80 35.32
CA ASN A 104 -31.07 13.96 34.95
C ASN A 104 -30.91 13.98 33.43
N SER A 105 -29.92 14.73 32.95
CA SER A 105 -29.39 14.57 31.60
C SER A 105 -27.88 14.30 31.65
N VAL A 106 -27.54 13.14 32.23
CA VAL A 106 -26.33 12.43 31.78
C VAL A 106 -26.61 12.02 30.34
N THR A 107 -26.23 12.87 29.40
CA THR A 107 -26.21 12.52 27.98
C THR A 107 -25.06 11.54 27.76
N THR A 108 -25.28 10.27 28.10
CA THR A 108 -24.41 9.18 27.73
C THR A 108 -24.35 9.12 26.22
N GLN A 109 -23.31 9.72 25.64
CA GLN A 109 -22.92 9.40 24.28
C GLN A 109 -22.72 7.87 24.21
N PRO A 110 -23.20 7.20 23.15
CA PRO A 110 -22.98 5.77 23.01
C PRO A 110 -21.47 5.50 22.97
N ILE A 111 -20.95 4.83 24.00
CA ILE A 111 -19.60 4.27 23.96
C ILE A 111 -19.60 3.28 22.79
N PRO A 112 -18.85 3.55 21.71
CA PRO A 112 -19.19 2.98 20.41
C PRO A 112 -18.79 1.51 20.32
N GLN A 113 -19.59 0.71 19.61
CA GLN A 113 -19.37 -0.73 19.46
C GLN A 113 -18.00 -1.09 18.84
N SER A 114 -17.37 -0.14 18.15
CA SER A 114 -15.99 -0.22 17.65
C SER A 114 -14.96 -0.46 18.74
N ASP A 115 -15.08 0.21 19.89
CA ASP A 115 -14.03 0.26 20.90
C ASP A 115 -13.97 -1.08 21.66
N GLY A 116 -15.13 -1.65 21.98
CA GLY A 116 -15.25 -3.00 22.53
C GLY A 116 -14.81 -4.08 21.54
N LEU A 117 -15.10 -3.92 20.24
CA LEU A 117 -14.63 -4.84 19.20
C LEU A 117 -13.10 -4.81 19.05
N LEU A 118 -12.50 -3.62 19.06
CA LEU A 118 -11.04 -3.45 18.98
C LEU A 118 -10.32 -3.99 20.22
N ALA A 119 -10.88 -3.78 21.42
CA ALA A 119 -10.37 -4.40 22.64
C ALA A 119 -10.44 -5.94 22.57
N GLN A 120 -11.56 -6.49 22.08
CA GLN A 120 -11.73 -7.94 21.91
C GLN A 120 -10.72 -8.52 20.90
N ILE A 121 -10.55 -7.90 19.74
CA ILE A 121 -9.58 -8.35 18.72
C ILE A 121 -8.17 -8.40 19.33
N ARG A 122 -7.76 -7.38 20.10
CA ARG A 122 -6.43 -7.32 20.70
C ARG A 122 -6.23 -8.42 21.75
N SER A 123 -7.17 -8.56 22.68
CA SER A 123 -7.12 -9.58 23.74
C SER A 123 -7.19 -11.01 23.19
N ASP A 124 -7.91 -11.24 22.09
CA ASP A 124 -7.91 -12.54 21.40
C ASP A 124 -6.57 -12.78 20.70
N ALA A 125 -6.05 -11.79 19.99
CA ALA A 125 -4.78 -11.88 19.25
C ALA A 125 -3.58 -12.19 20.16
N GLU A 126 -3.50 -11.54 21.33
CA GLU A 126 -2.51 -11.83 22.38
C GLU A 126 -2.55 -13.29 22.85
N LYS A 127 -3.71 -13.95 22.75
CA LYS A 127 -3.95 -15.35 23.12
C LYS A 127 -3.87 -16.31 21.93
N GLY A 128 -3.51 -15.83 20.74
CA GLY A 128 -3.46 -16.63 19.50
C GLY A 128 -4.82 -16.88 18.85
N LYS A 129 -5.86 -16.11 19.19
CA LYS A 129 -7.23 -16.26 18.67
C LYS A 129 -7.62 -15.11 17.75
N VAL A 130 -8.64 -15.33 16.92
CA VAL A 130 -9.23 -14.28 16.07
C VAL A 130 -10.73 -14.19 16.32
N LEU A 131 -11.23 -13.05 16.79
CA LEU A 131 -12.66 -12.76 16.95
C LEU A 131 -13.44 -13.91 17.61
N SER A 132 -12.91 -14.41 18.72
CA SER A 132 -13.47 -15.50 19.54
C SER A 132 -13.63 -16.85 18.84
N LEU A 133 -12.93 -17.10 17.73
CA LEU A 133 -12.78 -18.45 17.18
C LEU A 133 -12.15 -19.42 18.21
N PRO A 134 -12.53 -20.71 18.20
CA PRO A 134 -12.00 -21.69 19.16
C PRO A 134 -10.54 -22.04 18.89
N PHE A 135 -10.11 -21.98 17.62
CA PHE A 135 -8.79 -22.39 17.18
C PHE A 135 -7.68 -21.40 17.57
N LEU A 136 -6.54 -21.97 17.94
CA LEU A 136 -5.37 -21.25 18.39
C LEU A 136 -4.28 -21.30 17.31
N LEU A 137 -3.82 -20.13 16.88
CA LEU A 137 -2.59 -19.99 16.10
C LEU A 137 -1.43 -20.70 16.82
N GLU A 138 -0.48 -21.24 16.07
CA GLU A 138 0.68 -22.02 16.54
C GLU A 138 0.32 -23.35 17.23
N LYS A 139 -0.88 -23.53 17.80
CA LYS A 139 -1.22 -24.70 18.62
C LYS A 139 -2.19 -25.66 17.97
N THR A 140 -3.17 -25.15 17.23
CA THR A 140 -4.15 -25.98 16.50
C THR A 140 -3.56 -26.49 15.19
N MET A 141 -3.82 -27.75 14.90
CA MET A 141 -3.58 -28.39 13.60
C MET A 141 -4.83 -28.28 12.72
N LEU A 142 -4.66 -28.19 11.40
CA LEU A 142 -5.78 -28.15 10.45
C LEU A 142 -6.73 -29.35 10.62
N GLU A 143 -6.22 -30.53 10.97
CA GLU A 143 -7.04 -31.74 11.19
C GLU A 143 -8.10 -31.54 12.28
N GLU A 144 -7.81 -30.73 13.31
CA GLU A 144 -8.77 -30.38 14.36
C GLU A 144 -9.88 -29.47 13.81
N VAL A 145 -9.52 -28.52 12.95
CA VAL A 145 -10.49 -27.67 12.22
C VAL A 145 -11.38 -28.54 11.32
N GLU A 146 -10.80 -29.48 10.58
CA GLU A 146 -11.56 -30.37 9.71
C GLU A 146 -12.46 -31.33 10.48
N LYS A 147 -12.07 -31.72 11.70
CA LYS A 147 -12.89 -32.55 12.60
C LYS A 147 -14.10 -31.78 13.13
N GLU A 148 -13.98 -30.48 13.40
CA GLU A 148 -15.10 -29.65 13.87
C GLU A 148 -15.99 -29.14 12.71
N TRP A 149 -15.38 -28.67 11.61
CA TRP A 149 -16.07 -27.93 10.55
C TRP A 149 -16.19 -28.69 9.22
N GLY A 150 -15.61 -29.88 9.11
CA GLY A 150 -15.54 -30.66 7.87
C GLY A 150 -14.42 -30.20 6.94
N LYS A 151 -14.37 -30.78 5.72
CA LYS A 151 -13.39 -30.37 4.70
C LYS A 151 -13.67 -28.95 4.19
N PRO A 152 -12.63 -28.14 3.87
CA PRO A 152 -12.79 -26.80 3.32
C PRO A 152 -13.39 -26.82 1.91
N GLU A 153 -14.13 -25.77 1.54
CA GLU A 153 -14.70 -25.64 0.19
C GLU A 153 -13.67 -25.27 -0.90
N LYS A 154 -12.51 -24.71 -0.54
CA LYS A 154 -11.38 -24.45 -1.46
C LYS A 154 -10.05 -24.64 -0.71
N THR A 155 -9.11 -25.34 -1.33
CA THR A 155 -7.69 -25.33 -0.95
C THR A 155 -6.82 -24.71 -2.05
N TYR A 156 -5.68 -24.12 -1.67
CA TYR A 156 -4.67 -23.60 -2.60
C TYR A 156 -3.32 -23.41 -1.89
N GLU A 157 -2.22 -23.43 -2.63
CA GLU A 157 -0.89 -23.12 -2.09
C GLU A 157 -0.45 -21.71 -2.50
N ALA A 158 0.15 -20.97 -1.57
CA ALA A 158 0.76 -19.67 -1.84
C ALA A 158 1.75 -19.28 -0.73
N ASN A 159 2.79 -18.52 -1.05
CA ASN A 159 3.70 -17.92 -0.06
C ASN A 159 4.40 -18.91 0.90
N GLY A 160 4.57 -20.17 0.51
CA GLY A 160 5.13 -21.23 1.37
C GLY A 160 4.13 -21.94 2.29
N LEU A 161 2.84 -21.56 2.25
CA LEU A 161 1.75 -22.17 3.01
C LEU A 161 0.74 -22.84 2.08
N THR A 162 0.00 -23.79 2.63
CA THR A 162 -1.28 -24.23 2.07
C THR A 162 -2.41 -23.50 2.80
N TYR A 163 -3.44 -23.11 2.07
CA TYR A 163 -4.61 -22.38 2.58
C TYR A 163 -5.88 -23.20 2.41
N SER A 164 -6.70 -23.21 3.46
CA SER A 164 -8.03 -23.84 3.51
C SER A 164 -9.08 -22.76 3.77
N ALA A 165 -9.94 -22.52 2.78
CA ALA A 165 -11.00 -21.52 2.87
C ALA A 165 -12.34 -22.16 3.27
N TYR A 166 -13.00 -21.53 4.25
CA TYR A 166 -14.30 -21.92 4.80
C TYR A 166 -15.30 -20.77 4.64
N PRO A 167 -15.89 -20.54 3.44
CA PRO A 167 -16.73 -19.37 3.16
C PRO A 167 -17.97 -19.27 4.07
N LYS A 168 -18.54 -20.40 4.52
CA LYS A 168 -19.65 -20.43 5.48
C LYS A 168 -19.29 -19.75 6.81
N HIS A 169 -18.08 -19.99 7.29
CA HIS A 169 -17.54 -19.39 8.52
C HIS A 169 -16.92 -18.01 8.27
N LYS A 170 -16.70 -17.65 6.99
CA LYS A 170 -15.97 -16.46 6.53
C LYS A 170 -14.54 -16.42 7.09
N VAL A 171 -13.89 -17.59 7.08
CA VAL A 171 -12.52 -17.80 7.57
C VAL A 171 -11.65 -18.41 6.47
N VAL A 172 -10.37 -18.04 6.44
CA VAL A 172 -9.32 -18.77 5.72
C VAL A 172 -8.20 -19.10 6.71
N PHE A 173 -7.76 -20.35 6.69
CA PHE A 173 -6.63 -20.84 7.49
C PHE A 173 -5.43 -21.10 6.58
N GLY A 174 -4.31 -20.45 6.83
CA GLY A 174 -3.01 -20.82 6.26
C GLY A 174 -2.24 -21.68 7.27
N TYR A 175 -1.69 -22.78 6.77
CA TYR A 175 -0.96 -23.77 7.57
C TYR A 175 0.33 -24.18 6.89
N ASN A 176 1.33 -24.54 7.70
CA ASN A 176 2.62 -25.01 7.21
C ASN A 176 2.61 -26.51 6.90
N LYS A 177 3.75 -27.06 6.43
CA LYS A 177 3.87 -28.48 6.07
C LYS A 177 3.60 -29.46 7.24
N GLY A 178 3.69 -29.00 8.49
CA GLY A 178 3.32 -29.77 9.68
C GLY A 178 1.83 -29.66 10.05
N MET A 179 0.99 -29.09 9.18
CA MET A 179 -0.45 -28.83 9.37
C MET A 179 -0.80 -27.85 10.50
N GLN A 180 0.19 -27.25 11.14
CA GLN A 180 0.04 -26.22 12.16
C GLN A 180 -0.53 -24.92 11.57
N LEU A 181 -1.54 -24.33 12.22
CA LEU A 181 -2.10 -23.03 11.82
C LEU A 181 -1.11 -21.88 12.09
N VAL A 182 -0.82 -21.09 11.05
CA VAL A 182 0.13 -19.96 11.12
C VAL A 182 -0.41 -18.66 10.50
N ASP A 183 -1.55 -18.71 9.82
CA ASP A 183 -2.31 -17.56 9.32
C ASP A 183 -3.81 -17.81 9.52
N ILE A 184 -4.52 -16.92 10.22
CA ILE A 184 -5.98 -16.99 10.41
C ILE A 184 -6.58 -15.66 9.93
N ARG A 185 -7.33 -15.71 8.83
CA ARG A 185 -8.01 -14.54 8.24
C ARG A 185 -9.51 -14.63 8.47
N LYS A 186 -10.10 -13.60 9.08
CA LYS A 186 -11.53 -13.53 9.41
C LYS A 186 -12.17 -12.30 8.78
N ARG A 187 -13.25 -12.53 8.04
CA ARG A 187 -14.20 -11.47 7.65
C ARG A 187 -15.42 -11.52 8.56
N ASP A 188 -15.82 -10.37 9.09
CA ASP A 188 -16.95 -10.23 10.00
C ASP A 188 -17.64 -8.88 9.72
N PRO A 189 -18.97 -8.83 9.52
CA PRO A 189 -19.68 -7.58 9.22
C PRO A 189 -19.49 -6.47 10.27
N ARG A 190 -19.16 -6.82 11.53
CA ARG A 190 -18.88 -5.85 12.59
C ARG A 190 -17.61 -5.03 12.32
N LEU A 191 -16.64 -5.60 11.59
CA LEU A 191 -15.41 -4.89 11.21
C LEU A 191 -15.69 -3.67 10.33
N MET A 192 -16.72 -3.72 9.47
CA MET A 192 -17.07 -2.64 8.54
C MET A 192 -17.45 -1.32 9.24
N GLN A 193 -17.69 -1.35 10.56
CA GLN A 193 -18.00 -0.18 11.39
C GLN A 193 -16.74 0.49 11.97
N VAL A 194 -15.55 -0.10 11.74
CA VAL A 194 -14.26 0.37 12.28
C VAL A 194 -13.50 1.14 11.20
N SER A 195 -13.25 2.42 11.46
CA SER A 195 -12.39 3.28 10.64
C SER A 195 -10.92 3.20 11.09
N MET A 196 -9.99 3.57 10.21
CA MET A 196 -8.56 3.64 10.56
C MET A 196 -8.29 4.53 11.78
N SER A 197 -8.96 5.69 11.86
CA SER A 197 -8.81 6.63 12.99
C SER A 197 -9.30 6.03 14.31
N ALA A 198 -10.35 5.20 14.31
CA ALA A 198 -10.78 4.48 15.50
C ALA A 198 -9.72 3.45 15.96
N VAL A 199 -9.06 2.77 15.02
CA VAL A 199 -7.93 1.89 15.34
C VAL A 199 -6.75 2.67 15.91
N GLU A 200 -6.31 3.75 15.25
CA GLU A 200 -5.17 4.54 15.75
C GLU A 200 -5.43 5.15 17.13
N LYS A 201 -6.66 5.61 17.39
CA LYS A 201 -7.10 6.10 18.71
C LYS A 201 -7.06 4.99 19.78
N SER A 202 -7.41 3.76 19.42
CA SER A 202 -7.54 2.64 20.37
C SER A 202 -6.21 1.90 20.60
N TRP A 203 -5.41 1.72 19.56
CA TRP A 203 -4.21 0.85 19.57
C TRP A 203 -2.89 1.60 19.39
N GLY A 204 -2.94 2.91 19.12
CA GLY A 204 -1.80 3.69 18.64
C GLY A 204 -1.55 3.51 17.15
N ARG A 205 -0.52 4.17 16.63
CA ARG A 205 -0.09 4.01 15.23
C ARG A 205 0.37 2.56 14.98
N PRO A 206 0.07 1.98 13.81
CA PRO A 206 0.57 0.65 13.44
C PRO A 206 2.09 0.64 13.31
N ALA A 207 2.70 -0.53 13.55
CA ALA A 207 4.13 -0.74 13.38
C ALA A 207 4.55 -0.60 11.91
N ARG A 208 3.70 -1.06 10.98
CA ARG A 208 3.89 -0.94 9.52
C ARG A 208 2.55 -0.61 8.85
N ILE A 209 2.61 0.25 7.82
CA ILE A 209 1.50 0.53 6.90
C ILE A 209 1.95 0.10 5.51
N SER A 210 1.17 -0.76 4.86
CA SER A 210 1.43 -1.27 3.51
C SER A 210 0.26 -0.98 2.58
N GLU A 211 0.55 -0.68 1.32
CA GLU A 211 -0.44 -0.61 0.24
C GLU A 211 -0.28 -1.82 -0.69
N PHE A 212 -1.36 -2.56 -0.91
CA PHE A 212 -1.35 -3.74 -1.80
C PHE A 212 -2.58 -3.78 -2.71
N GLY A 213 -2.37 -3.48 -4.00
CA GLY A 213 -3.43 -3.30 -4.99
C GLY A 213 -4.32 -2.09 -4.69
N ASN A 214 -5.40 -2.32 -3.95
CA ASN A 214 -6.33 -1.30 -3.46
C ASN A 214 -6.71 -1.51 -1.97
N LEU A 215 -5.83 -2.20 -1.24
CA LEU A 215 -5.93 -2.42 0.20
C LEU A 215 -4.89 -1.57 0.93
N VAL A 216 -5.29 -1.01 2.07
CA VAL A 216 -4.37 -0.43 3.05
C VAL A 216 -4.31 -1.41 4.22
N ILE A 217 -3.10 -1.82 4.61
CA ILE A 217 -2.89 -2.85 5.62
C ILE A 217 -2.13 -2.23 6.79
N TYR A 218 -2.80 -2.18 7.95
CA TYR A 218 -2.16 -1.79 9.21
C TYR A 218 -1.66 -3.06 9.89
N THR A 219 -0.34 -3.17 10.09
CA THR A 219 0.27 -4.29 10.82
C THR A 219 0.68 -3.84 12.22
N TYR A 220 0.23 -4.56 13.22
CA TYR A 220 0.60 -4.41 14.63
C TYR A 220 1.29 -5.68 15.11
N ASP A 221 2.49 -5.55 15.67
CA ASP A 221 3.11 -6.63 16.44
C ASP A 221 2.46 -6.62 17.84
N VAL A 222 1.59 -7.60 18.11
CA VAL A 222 0.79 -7.66 19.36
C VAL A 222 1.49 -8.48 20.44
N THR A 223 2.37 -9.40 20.05
CA THR A 223 3.31 -10.12 20.91
C THR A 223 4.65 -10.24 20.19
N SER A 224 5.68 -10.83 20.82
CA SER A 224 6.93 -11.19 20.14
C SER A 224 6.75 -12.17 18.97
N ASN A 225 5.64 -12.90 18.95
CA ASN A 225 5.38 -13.98 18.00
C ASN A 225 4.31 -13.61 16.98
N TYR A 226 3.30 -12.83 17.37
CA TYR A 226 2.07 -12.66 16.60
C TYR A 226 1.88 -11.24 16.05
N GLN A 227 1.43 -11.18 14.80
CA GLN A 227 1.07 -9.96 14.11
C GLN A 227 -0.44 -9.93 13.86
N VAL A 228 -1.08 -8.81 14.16
CA VAL A 228 -2.42 -8.51 13.63
C VAL A 228 -2.28 -7.63 12.39
N LYS A 229 -2.84 -8.08 11.28
CA LYS A 229 -3.01 -7.30 10.05
C LYS A 229 -4.48 -6.89 9.91
N LEU A 230 -4.74 -5.60 10.02
CA LEU A 230 -6.06 -4.99 9.84
C LEU A 230 -6.14 -4.45 8.40
N ILE A 231 -6.99 -5.07 7.58
CA ILE A 231 -7.02 -4.86 6.14
C ILE A 231 -8.20 -3.96 5.79
N PHE A 232 -7.90 -2.75 5.36
CA PHE A 232 -8.85 -1.73 4.95
C PHE A 232 -9.01 -1.70 3.43
N LYS A 233 -10.23 -1.36 2.97
CA LYS A 233 -10.55 -1.20 1.54
C LYS A 233 -11.47 -0.01 1.34
N GLY A 234 -11.27 0.73 0.25
CA GLY A 234 -12.14 1.85 -0.12
C GLY A 234 -13.57 1.41 -0.40
N THR A 235 -14.53 2.19 0.10
CA THR A 235 -15.95 1.99 -0.16
C THR A 235 -16.42 2.83 -1.36
N GLN A 236 -17.68 2.65 -1.81
CA GLN A 236 -18.24 3.50 -2.88
C GLN A 236 -18.64 4.91 -2.39
N LYS A 237 -18.50 5.19 -1.10
CA LYS A 237 -18.56 6.56 -0.57
C LYS A 237 -17.12 7.08 -0.48
N GLN A 238 -16.91 8.28 -1.03
CA GLN A 238 -15.58 8.85 -1.23
C GLN A 238 -14.87 9.07 0.12
N ASP A 239 -13.57 8.79 0.15
CA ASP A 239 -12.63 8.92 1.27
C ASP A 239 -12.81 8.00 2.52
N ASP A 240 -13.91 7.24 2.65
CA ASP A 240 -14.07 6.24 3.72
C ASP A 240 -13.46 4.87 3.36
N LEU A 241 -12.37 4.49 4.05
CA LEU A 241 -11.86 3.11 4.06
C LEU A 241 -12.48 2.31 5.21
N ALA A 242 -13.09 1.17 4.90
CA ALA A 242 -13.66 0.25 5.88
C ALA A 242 -12.73 -0.93 6.17
N LEU A 243 -12.64 -1.37 7.42
CA LEU A 243 -11.94 -2.59 7.81
C LEU A 243 -12.74 -3.81 7.32
N VAL A 244 -12.22 -4.53 6.31
CA VAL A 244 -12.91 -5.65 5.66
C VAL A 244 -12.50 -7.02 6.20
N GLU A 245 -11.28 -7.13 6.75
CA GLU A 245 -10.69 -8.39 7.19
C GLU A 245 -9.71 -8.15 8.34
N CYS A 246 -9.76 -9.03 9.33
CA CYS A 246 -8.78 -9.12 10.41
C CYS A 246 -7.98 -10.41 10.22
N GLN A 247 -6.66 -10.28 10.13
CA GLN A 247 -5.73 -11.39 9.99
C GLN A 247 -4.84 -11.47 11.23
N LEU A 248 -4.66 -12.67 11.77
CA LEU A 248 -3.64 -12.96 12.78
C LEU A 248 -2.61 -13.91 12.18
N TYR A 249 -1.34 -13.56 12.27
CA TYR A 249 -0.25 -14.21 11.55
C TYR A 249 0.94 -14.48 12.46
N TYR A 250 1.56 -15.66 12.29
CA TYR A 250 2.76 -16.10 13.00
C TYR A 250 3.93 -16.19 12.01
N PRO A 251 4.80 -15.16 11.92
CA PRO A 251 5.83 -15.09 10.88
C PRO A 251 6.85 -16.23 10.93
N GLN A 252 7.24 -16.70 12.13
CA GLN A 252 8.22 -17.78 12.26
C GLN A 252 7.64 -19.12 11.80
N GLY A 253 6.35 -19.39 12.03
CA GLY A 253 5.67 -20.61 11.57
C GLY A 253 5.56 -20.74 10.04
N ASN A 254 5.73 -19.64 9.30
CA ASN A 254 5.80 -19.63 7.83
C ASN A 254 7.23 -19.83 7.29
N LYS A 255 8.26 -19.87 8.14
CA LYS A 255 9.61 -20.23 7.70
C LYS A 255 9.68 -21.74 7.47
N ASN A 256 9.78 -22.14 6.20
CA ASN A 256 10.11 -23.51 5.86
C ASN A 256 11.59 -23.78 6.20
N LEU A 257 11.86 -24.19 7.43
CA LEU A 257 13.21 -24.45 7.97
C LEU A 257 14.00 -25.52 7.19
N MET A 258 13.32 -26.35 6.39
CA MET A 258 13.94 -27.33 5.48
C MET A 258 14.45 -26.71 4.16
N LEU A 259 14.10 -25.45 3.89
CA LEU A 259 14.48 -24.71 2.67
C LEU A 259 15.27 -23.44 2.99
N TYR A 260 14.93 -22.76 4.09
CA TYR A 260 15.64 -21.58 4.59
C TYR A 260 15.75 -21.66 6.13
N ALA A 261 16.95 -21.84 6.65
CA ALA A 261 17.21 -21.91 8.08
C ALA A 261 17.07 -20.54 8.78
N ASN A 262 17.26 -19.44 8.04
CA ASN A 262 17.28 -18.07 8.56
C ASN A 262 16.88 -17.03 7.49
N ASN A 263 16.78 -15.76 7.90
CA ASN A 263 16.42 -14.65 7.01
C ASN A 263 17.50 -14.36 5.95
N ALA A 264 18.79 -14.59 6.25
CA ALA A 264 19.87 -14.38 5.30
C ALA A 264 19.78 -15.35 4.10
N GLU A 265 19.43 -16.62 4.32
CA GLU A 265 19.20 -17.58 3.23
C GLU A 265 18.01 -17.20 2.33
N ILE A 266 16.94 -16.64 2.90
CA ILE A 266 15.83 -16.06 2.12
C ILE A 266 16.37 -14.92 1.24
N LEU A 267 17.17 -14.01 1.80
CA LEU A 267 17.73 -12.87 1.06
C LEU A 267 18.73 -13.28 -0.03
N GLN A 268 19.56 -14.31 0.19
CA GLN A 268 20.42 -14.85 -0.87
C GLN A 268 19.57 -15.51 -1.97
N SER A 269 18.53 -16.26 -1.62
CA SER A 269 17.59 -16.83 -2.59
C SER A 269 16.89 -15.75 -3.42
N VAL A 270 16.43 -14.65 -2.80
CA VAL A 270 15.91 -13.47 -3.49
C VAL A 270 16.93 -12.92 -4.48
N ARG A 271 18.20 -12.76 -4.07
CA ARG A 271 19.28 -12.27 -4.94
C ARG A 271 19.58 -13.21 -6.09
N ASP A 272 19.60 -14.52 -5.88
CA ASP A 272 19.92 -15.49 -6.93
C ASP A 272 18.78 -15.70 -7.92
N LEU A 273 17.53 -15.72 -7.46
CA LEU A 273 16.35 -15.68 -8.34
C LEU A 273 16.34 -14.42 -9.21
N SER A 274 16.70 -13.27 -8.63
CA SER A 274 16.70 -11.99 -9.35
C SER A 274 17.73 -11.92 -10.48
N LYS A 275 18.87 -12.62 -10.37
CA LYS A 275 19.85 -12.76 -11.48
C LYS A 275 19.24 -13.46 -12.70
N ASN A 276 18.29 -14.36 -12.48
CA ASN A 276 17.56 -15.09 -13.52
C ASN A 276 16.31 -14.34 -14.02
N GLY A 277 16.02 -13.15 -13.48
CA GLY A 277 14.83 -12.36 -13.76
C GLY A 277 13.58 -12.82 -12.99
N GLN A 278 13.71 -13.68 -11.97
CA GLN A 278 12.59 -14.20 -11.18
C GLN A 278 12.41 -13.42 -9.88
N ALA A 279 11.16 -13.26 -9.44
CA ALA A 279 10.85 -12.76 -8.11
C ALA A 279 10.65 -13.92 -7.12
N PHE A 280 10.93 -13.68 -5.85
CA PHE A 280 10.64 -14.64 -4.78
C PHE A 280 9.14 -14.97 -4.74
N GLY A 281 8.80 -16.26 -4.74
CA GLY A 281 7.41 -16.73 -4.82
C GLY A 281 6.80 -16.75 -6.24
N SER A 282 7.54 -16.37 -7.29
CA SER A 282 7.10 -16.42 -8.69
C SER A 282 8.00 -17.34 -9.53
N GLN A 283 7.39 -18.17 -10.37
CA GLN A 283 8.13 -18.96 -11.37
C GLN A 283 8.50 -18.14 -12.62
N TYR A 284 7.77 -17.06 -12.91
CA TYR A 284 7.92 -16.28 -14.13
C TYR A 284 9.12 -15.35 -14.10
N ARG A 285 9.66 -15.08 -15.30
CA ARG A 285 10.87 -14.30 -15.54
C ARG A 285 10.55 -13.01 -16.29
N LEU A 286 11.20 -11.92 -15.88
CA LEU A 286 11.30 -10.71 -16.68
C LEU A 286 11.87 -11.01 -18.07
N GLU A 287 11.50 -10.18 -19.04
CA GLU A 287 11.96 -10.16 -20.43
C GLU A 287 11.59 -11.39 -21.28
N LYS A 288 11.66 -12.59 -20.70
CA LYS A 288 11.56 -13.90 -21.36
C LYS A 288 10.14 -14.44 -21.44
N ASP A 289 9.34 -14.19 -20.40
CA ASP A 289 7.99 -14.74 -20.29
C ASP A 289 6.96 -13.66 -20.66
N VAL A 290 5.90 -14.07 -21.34
CA VAL A 290 4.81 -13.20 -21.82
C VAL A 290 3.60 -13.35 -20.88
N PHE A 291 3.03 -12.23 -20.47
CA PHE A 291 1.98 -12.21 -19.44
C PHE A 291 0.71 -12.97 -19.85
N ASP A 292 0.37 -13.05 -21.15
CA ASP A 292 -0.77 -13.85 -21.62
C ASP A 292 -0.68 -15.32 -21.22
N ASP A 293 0.52 -15.91 -21.20
CA ASP A 293 0.73 -17.31 -20.79
C ASP A 293 0.75 -17.48 -19.27
N ALA A 294 1.10 -16.41 -18.54
CA ALA A 294 0.95 -16.35 -17.09
C ALA A 294 -0.54 -16.23 -16.71
N GLU A 295 -1.32 -15.36 -17.34
CA GLU A 295 -2.75 -15.16 -17.02
C GLU A 295 -3.58 -16.44 -17.26
N LYS A 296 -3.24 -17.25 -18.28
CA LYS A 296 -3.87 -18.56 -18.51
C LYS A 296 -3.72 -19.53 -17.34
N GLN A 297 -2.61 -19.45 -16.60
CA GLN A 297 -2.30 -20.30 -15.45
C GLN A 297 -2.78 -19.70 -14.13
N LEU A 298 -2.62 -18.38 -13.98
CA LEU A 298 -2.94 -17.63 -12.76
C LEU A 298 -4.43 -17.26 -12.65
N GLY A 299 -5.15 -17.28 -13.77
CA GLY A 299 -6.50 -16.73 -13.87
C GLY A 299 -6.50 -15.21 -13.92
N LYS A 300 -7.68 -14.61 -13.74
CA LYS A 300 -7.87 -13.15 -13.79
C LYS A 300 -7.35 -12.47 -12.52
N PRO A 301 -6.74 -11.28 -12.65
CA PRO A 301 -6.21 -10.53 -11.51
C PRO A 301 -7.31 -9.91 -10.63
N ASP A 302 -6.95 -9.68 -9.38
CA ASP A 302 -7.77 -9.01 -8.35
C ASP A 302 -7.94 -7.50 -8.55
N VAL A 303 -6.92 -6.88 -9.17
CA VAL A 303 -6.82 -5.46 -9.49
C VAL A 303 -5.99 -5.32 -10.77
N VAL A 304 -6.45 -4.47 -11.68
CA VAL A 304 -5.69 -4.00 -12.84
C VAL A 304 -5.49 -2.50 -12.66
N SER A 305 -4.26 -2.02 -12.83
CA SER A 305 -3.95 -0.59 -12.96
C SER A 305 -3.01 -0.35 -14.13
N PHE A 306 -2.93 0.90 -14.60
CA PHE A 306 -2.15 1.27 -15.77
C PHE A 306 -1.39 2.56 -15.52
N VAL A 307 -0.08 2.54 -15.75
CA VAL A 307 0.82 3.66 -15.46
C VAL A 307 1.88 3.77 -16.55
N ASN A 308 2.01 4.95 -17.18
CA ASN A 308 3.05 5.27 -18.17
C ASN A 308 3.25 4.23 -19.30
N GLY A 309 2.19 3.55 -19.74
CA GLY A 309 2.27 2.54 -20.80
C GLY A 309 2.44 1.09 -20.32
N ILE A 310 2.58 0.90 -19.00
CA ILE A 310 2.73 -0.40 -18.34
C ILE A 310 1.42 -0.75 -17.61
N THR A 311 0.95 -1.97 -17.80
CA THR A 311 -0.19 -2.54 -17.07
C THR A 311 0.31 -3.31 -15.86
N TYR A 312 -0.30 -3.13 -14.70
CA TYR A 312 0.01 -3.82 -13.45
C TYR A 312 -1.17 -4.67 -13.00
N ASN A 313 -0.97 -5.98 -12.93
CA ASN A 313 -1.97 -6.98 -12.53
C ASN A 313 -1.60 -7.54 -11.15
N THR A 314 -2.46 -7.27 -10.16
CA THR A 314 -2.30 -7.76 -8.78
C THR A 314 -3.04 -9.08 -8.58
N TYR A 315 -2.40 -10.03 -7.90
CA TYR A 315 -2.97 -11.30 -7.46
C TYR A 315 -2.85 -11.40 -5.94
N ARG A 316 -3.96 -11.16 -5.22
CA ARG A 316 -3.96 -11.03 -3.75
C ARG A 316 -3.69 -12.36 -3.06
N ASP A 317 -4.32 -13.45 -3.51
CA ASP A 317 -4.10 -14.79 -2.94
C ASP A 317 -2.63 -15.23 -3.06
N LEU A 318 -1.92 -14.73 -4.08
CA LEU A 318 -0.51 -15.06 -4.36
C LEU A 318 0.49 -14.05 -3.78
N ASN A 319 0.04 -12.89 -3.29
CA ASN A 319 0.87 -11.74 -2.93
C ASN A 319 1.84 -11.29 -4.04
N LEU A 320 1.42 -11.39 -5.30
CA LEU A 320 2.22 -11.00 -6.47
C LEU A 320 1.60 -9.83 -7.24
N VAL A 321 2.45 -8.98 -7.81
CA VAL A 321 2.07 -8.02 -8.85
C VAL A 321 2.96 -8.25 -10.06
N PHE A 322 2.35 -8.44 -11.23
CA PHE A 322 3.05 -8.51 -12.50
C PHE A 322 2.82 -7.21 -13.27
N ALA A 323 3.89 -6.60 -13.76
CA ALA A 323 3.80 -5.50 -14.71
C ALA A 323 4.33 -5.90 -16.07
N PHE A 324 3.64 -5.48 -17.12
CA PHE A 324 3.99 -5.79 -18.50
C PHE A 324 3.74 -4.61 -19.43
N ASN A 325 4.54 -4.53 -20.48
CA ASN A 325 4.42 -3.49 -21.51
C ASN A 325 3.33 -3.86 -22.55
N LYS A 326 3.12 -2.99 -23.55
CA LYS A 326 2.14 -3.22 -24.63
C LYS A 326 2.38 -4.48 -25.46
N GLY A 327 3.60 -5.02 -25.48
CA GLY A 327 3.94 -6.30 -26.11
C GLY A 327 3.71 -7.51 -25.21
N MET A 328 3.03 -7.33 -24.07
CA MET A 328 2.78 -8.33 -23.03
C MET A 328 4.04 -8.94 -22.38
N GLN A 329 5.24 -8.41 -22.68
CA GLN A 329 6.47 -8.81 -22.02
C GLN A 329 6.45 -8.36 -20.56
N ILE A 330 6.80 -9.25 -19.63
CA ILE A 330 6.89 -8.94 -18.19
C ILE A 330 8.15 -8.10 -17.91
N VAL A 331 8.00 -6.98 -17.20
CA VAL A 331 9.05 -5.96 -16.96
C VAL A 331 9.25 -5.58 -15.49
N ASP A 332 8.29 -5.89 -14.62
CA ASP A 332 8.38 -5.74 -13.16
C ASP A 332 7.62 -6.91 -12.53
N ILE A 333 8.19 -7.59 -11.53
CA ILE A 333 7.46 -8.54 -10.70
C ILE A 333 7.71 -8.18 -9.24
N ARG A 334 6.62 -7.91 -8.51
CA ARG A 334 6.65 -7.58 -7.08
C ARG A 334 6.17 -8.75 -6.25
N SER A 335 6.89 -9.04 -5.18
CA SER A 335 6.59 -10.04 -4.17
C SER A 335 6.31 -9.37 -2.84
N TYR A 336 5.06 -9.50 -2.39
CA TYR A 336 4.59 -9.13 -1.05
C TYR A 336 4.57 -10.37 -0.13
N ASP A 337 5.42 -11.36 -0.39
CA ASP A 337 5.47 -12.61 0.36
C ASP A 337 5.65 -12.34 1.87
N PRO A 338 4.73 -12.79 2.75
CA PRO A 338 4.77 -12.51 4.18
C PRO A 338 6.01 -13.00 4.93
N ARG A 339 6.87 -13.83 4.31
CA ARG A 339 8.17 -14.24 4.85
C ARG A 339 9.22 -13.14 4.68
N LEU A 340 9.14 -12.35 3.60
CA LEU A 340 9.99 -11.17 3.37
C LEU A 340 9.63 -10.06 4.36
N GLN A 341 8.34 -9.89 4.66
CA GLN A 341 7.83 -8.86 5.57
C GLN A 341 8.25 -9.01 7.05
N ALA A 342 8.98 -10.08 7.39
CA ALA A 342 9.56 -10.33 8.69
C ALA A 342 11.07 -10.01 8.76
N ILE A 343 11.63 -9.40 7.71
CA ILE A 343 13.06 -9.10 7.56
C ILE A 343 13.26 -7.58 7.64
N THR A 344 14.24 -7.16 8.45
CA THR A 344 14.62 -5.76 8.70
C THR A 344 15.58 -5.21 7.64
N LEU A 345 15.69 -3.88 7.56
CA LEU A 345 16.74 -3.20 6.78
C LEU A 345 18.14 -3.55 7.28
N ALA A 346 18.32 -3.79 8.59
CA ALA A 346 19.58 -4.24 9.17
C ALA A 346 20.04 -5.58 8.55
N GLU A 347 19.17 -6.59 8.57
CA GLU A 347 19.45 -7.92 8.01
C GLU A 347 19.70 -7.89 6.49
N VAL A 348 18.99 -7.01 5.75
CA VAL A 348 19.23 -6.80 4.31
C VAL A 348 20.63 -6.26 4.06
N ARG A 349 21.09 -5.26 4.82
CA ARG A 349 22.44 -4.68 4.68
C ARG A 349 23.53 -5.66 5.12
N GLU A 350 23.30 -6.38 6.20
CA GLU A 350 24.22 -7.43 6.68
C GLU A 350 24.41 -8.55 5.65
N THR A 351 23.31 -9.01 5.03
CA THR A 351 23.37 -10.16 4.10
C THR A 351 23.81 -9.77 2.69
N LEU A 352 23.34 -8.63 2.17
CA LEU A 352 23.50 -8.27 0.75
C LEU A 352 24.52 -7.14 0.52
N GLY A 353 24.97 -6.47 1.58
CA GLY A 353 25.79 -5.27 1.54
C GLY A 353 24.99 -3.99 1.27
N GLU A 354 25.70 -2.89 1.02
CA GLU A 354 25.08 -1.62 0.65
C GLU A 354 24.43 -1.67 -0.74
N PRO A 355 23.32 -0.92 -0.95
CA PRO A 355 22.67 -0.83 -2.26
C PRO A 355 23.51 -0.02 -3.24
N ALA A 356 23.27 -0.21 -4.54
CA ALA A 356 23.80 0.66 -5.58
C ALA A 356 23.15 2.06 -5.57
N SER A 357 21.92 2.19 -5.07
CA SER A 357 21.29 3.49 -4.77
C SER A 357 20.18 3.38 -3.72
N LYS A 358 19.93 4.48 -3.01
CA LYS A 358 18.80 4.67 -2.08
C LYS A 358 17.94 5.82 -2.59
N THR A 359 16.63 5.62 -2.61
CA THR A 359 15.63 6.65 -2.94
C THR A 359 14.56 6.66 -1.86
N THR A 360 14.12 7.85 -1.42
CA THR A 360 12.98 8.01 -0.52
C THR A 360 11.89 8.79 -1.25
N THR A 361 10.70 8.20 -1.37
CA THR A 361 9.56 8.79 -2.08
C THR A 361 8.24 8.29 -1.47
N GLY A 362 7.20 9.13 -1.42
CA GLY A 362 5.89 8.73 -0.90
C GLY A 362 5.89 8.23 0.56
N GLY A 363 6.89 8.59 1.37
CA GLY A 363 7.06 8.05 2.73
C GLY A 363 7.68 6.64 2.78
N GLN A 364 8.02 6.03 1.64
CA GLN A 364 8.72 4.75 1.56
C GLN A 364 10.21 4.97 1.25
N THR A 365 11.04 4.03 1.71
CA THR A 365 12.48 3.99 1.40
C THR A 365 12.77 2.80 0.50
N ILE A 366 13.45 3.04 -0.63
CA ILE A 366 13.72 2.05 -1.68
C ILE A 366 15.23 1.86 -1.81
N TYR A 367 15.71 0.64 -1.62
CA TYR A 367 17.11 0.25 -1.81
C TYR A 367 17.23 -0.54 -3.12
N THR A 368 18.04 -0.06 -4.05
CA THR A 368 18.24 -0.68 -5.37
C THR A 368 19.60 -1.36 -5.44
N TYR A 369 19.60 -2.65 -5.74
CA TYR A 369 20.77 -3.47 -6.01
C TYR A 369 20.82 -3.81 -7.51
N LYS A 370 21.95 -3.57 -8.15
CA LYS A 370 22.19 -4.06 -9.52
C LYS A 370 22.62 -5.52 -9.43
N VAL A 371 21.81 -6.43 -9.96
CA VAL A 371 22.04 -7.88 -9.88
C VAL A 371 22.54 -8.46 -11.19
N THR A 372 22.20 -7.82 -12.31
CA THR A 372 22.83 -8.00 -13.63
C THR A 372 22.97 -6.61 -14.30
N PRO A 373 23.58 -6.49 -15.49
CA PRO A 373 23.54 -5.25 -16.29
C PRO A 373 22.14 -4.85 -16.77
N ASP A 374 21.18 -5.77 -16.68
CA ASP A 374 19.84 -5.65 -17.26
C ASP A 374 18.74 -5.57 -16.18
N TYR A 375 18.95 -6.16 -15.01
CA TYR A 375 17.96 -6.28 -13.94
C TYR A 375 18.36 -5.57 -12.64
N GLU A 376 17.39 -4.88 -12.06
CA GLU A 376 17.49 -4.20 -10.76
C GLU A 376 16.62 -4.92 -9.72
N LEU A 377 17.23 -5.36 -8.62
CA LEU A 377 16.54 -5.87 -7.45
C LEU A 377 16.29 -4.72 -6.48
N LYS A 378 15.03 -4.51 -6.09
CA LYS A 378 14.59 -3.37 -5.28
C LYS A 378 13.88 -3.86 -4.03
N PHE A 379 14.34 -3.38 -2.88
CA PHE A 379 13.71 -3.59 -1.58
C PHE A 379 12.99 -2.30 -1.17
N ILE A 380 11.67 -2.37 -1.00
CA ILE A 380 10.87 -1.27 -0.49
C ILE A 380 10.68 -1.53 1.01
N PHE A 381 10.94 -0.52 1.84
CA PHE A 381 10.81 -0.61 3.28
C PHE A 381 9.64 0.23 3.80
N SER A 382 8.89 -0.34 4.75
CA SER A 382 7.88 0.32 5.58
C SER A 382 8.17 0.06 7.06
N GLY A 383 7.62 0.90 7.94
CA GLY A 383 7.94 0.86 9.36
C GLY A 383 7.91 2.25 10.00
N ILE A 384 8.44 2.34 11.22
CA ILE A 384 8.63 3.63 11.89
C ILE A 384 9.91 4.24 11.32
N MET A 385 9.79 5.31 10.54
CA MET A 385 10.93 5.98 9.91
C MET A 385 11.81 6.66 10.97
N THR A 386 12.86 5.97 11.40
CA THR A 386 13.93 6.47 12.29
C THR A 386 15.29 6.13 11.69
N ASP A 387 16.37 6.60 12.31
CA ASP A 387 17.73 6.23 11.91
C ASP A 387 18.14 4.80 12.32
N ASP A 388 17.31 4.09 13.10
CA ASP A 388 17.54 2.68 13.47
C ASP A 388 17.13 1.74 12.31
N PRO A 389 18.08 1.00 11.69
CA PRO A 389 17.77 0.07 10.60
C PRO A 389 16.96 -1.17 11.05
N ASN A 390 16.75 -1.39 12.35
CA ASN A 390 15.86 -2.44 12.85
C ASN A 390 14.38 -1.99 12.90
N SER A 391 14.11 -0.68 12.82
CA SER A 391 12.75 -0.12 12.83
C SER A 391 12.02 -0.19 11.48
N LEU A 392 12.76 -0.53 10.41
CA LEU A 392 12.27 -0.65 9.04
C LEU A 392 12.30 -2.11 8.59
N TYR A 393 11.19 -2.57 8.03
CA TYR A 393 10.99 -3.92 7.52
C TYR A 393 10.69 -3.87 6.02
N ILE A 394 10.97 -4.97 5.31
CA ILE A 394 10.57 -5.09 3.90
C ILE A 394 9.03 -4.98 3.82
N ASP A 395 8.55 -4.04 3.02
CA ASP A 395 7.15 -3.95 2.62
C ASP A 395 6.86 -4.96 1.49
N HIS A 396 7.69 -4.88 0.45
CA HIS A 396 7.74 -5.80 -0.67
C HIS A 396 9.11 -5.72 -1.36
N VAL A 397 9.40 -6.72 -2.18
CA VAL A 397 10.59 -6.77 -3.05
C VAL A 397 10.14 -6.80 -4.49
N ASN A 398 10.81 -6.08 -5.38
CA ASN A 398 10.57 -6.23 -6.82
C ASN A 398 11.85 -6.43 -7.63
N ILE A 399 11.71 -7.23 -8.69
CA ILE A 399 12.73 -7.38 -9.73
C ILE A 399 12.24 -6.62 -10.96
N TYR A 400 13.09 -5.76 -11.50
CA TYR A 400 12.74 -4.78 -12.51
C TYR A 400 13.69 -4.83 -13.72
N TYR A 401 13.13 -4.73 -14.93
CA TYR A 401 13.85 -4.69 -16.20
C TYR A 401 13.65 -3.31 -16.86
N PRO A 402 14.54 -2.33 -16.63
CA PRO A 402 14.34 -0.96 -17.10
C PRO A 402 14.13 -0.87 -18.62
N ARG A 403 14.91 -1.63 -19.41
CA ARG A 403 14.86 -1.51 -20.88
C ARG A 403 13.50 -1.87 -21.47
N GLY A 404 12.81 -2.87 -20.90
CA GLY A 404 11.47 -3.27 -21.34
C GLY A 404 10.38 -2.22 -21.06
N THR A 405 10.65 -1.20 -20.24
CA THR A 405 9.66 -0.15 -19.93
C THR A 405 9.66 1.02 -20.92
N PHE A 406 10.67 1.14 -21.77
CA PHE A 406 10.70 2.16 -22.82
C PHE A 406 9.83 1.73 -24.01
N ASN A 407 8.85 2.56 -24.36
CA ASN A 407 7.99 2.32 -25.51
C ASN A 407 8.72 2.68 -26.83
N ASN A 408 9.53 1.75 -27.34
CA ASN A 408 10.24 1.90 -28.61
C ASN A 408 9.31 2.01 -29.85
N MET A 409 7.99 1.90 -29.70
CA MET A 409 7.00 2.18 -30.75
C MET A 409 6.50 3.63 -30.78
N ALA A 410 7.15 4.55 -30.06
CA ALA A 410 6.99 5.99 -30.24
C ALA A 410 8.11 6.52 -31.17
N GLY A 411 8.02 6.17 -32.45
CA GLY A 411 8.81 6.75 -33.54
C GLY A 411 8.09 7.93 -34.20
#